data_AF-A0A2S5MCQ0-F1
#
_entry.id   AF-A0A2S5MCQ0-F1
#
_cell.length_a   1.000
_cell.length_b   1.000
_cell.length_c   1.000
_cell.angle_alpha   90.00
_cell.angle_beta   90.00
_cell.angle_gamma   90.00
#
_symmetry.space_group_name_H-M   'P 1'
#
loop_
_entity.id
_entity.type
_entity.pdbx_description
1 polymer ?
#
loop_
_entity_poly.entity_id
_entity_poly.type
_entity_poly.pdbx_seq_one_letter_code
_entity_poly.pdbx_strand_id
1 'polypeptide(L)'
;LAFGAAAAMTLCYGGFVHVLQKGVAPLPPEERVKARPVLIGGTLLIMLGSAYPNVIVAGGGLAANIEDRSYIASVAAVGDSLKAAAQSGEQIETVVAAGAAKIVGLSELEATGGLSGSPSSGALADLIAAKARALTDLQTELSGPRERVNDEISRIDQSTDKMRSSLIAKDLKPDERRALMQRHGDEARSAAIAIRSLTPVAALQSLADDLMGPQTEPKWSKKPETRSNQEDGFRKYKDELKRLGKSIARHTDELQESLKVKVPIYDPPPTSVLVVKHWSALTNTYALAVALDGLPLVLYFIACVLHDAARRVTRETLAKDMPSPSQTTDVELGPHPHATAARARSTSTVRRNGRVDADETQ
;
A
#
# COMPACT_ATOMS: atom_id res chain seq x y z
N LEU A 1 -1.21 -24.01 6.36
CA LEU A 1 0.17 -23.47 6.24
C LEU A 1 0.57 -22.61 7.45
N ALA A 2 -0.17 -21.54 7.80
CA ALA A 2 0.10 -20.74 9.01
C ALA A 2 0.18 -21.56 10.31
N PHE A 3 -0.71 -22.56 10.49
CA PHE A 3 -0.67 -23.49 11.63
C PHE A 3 0.61 -24.32 11.69
N GLY A 4 1.14 -24.75 10.53
CA GLY A 4 2.38 -25.52 10.45
C GLY A 4 3.61 -24.68 10.80
N ALA A 5 3.63 -23.42 10.37
CA ALA A 5 4.70 -22.49 10.70
C ALA A 5 4.69 -22.10 12.20
N ALA A 6 3.50 -21.90 12.77
CA ALA A 6 3.33 -21.65 14.21
C ALA A 6 3.74 -22.87 15.05
N ALA A 7 3.40 -24.10 14.61
CA ALA A 7 3.82 -25.32 15.27
C ALA A 7 5.34 -25.54 15.18
N ALA A 8 5.95 -25.31 14.01
CA ALA A 8 7.39 -25.39 13.83
C ALA A 8 8.15 -24.36 14.67
N MET A 9 7.67 -23.12 14.72
CA MET A 9 8.15 -22.10 15.67
C MET A 9 8.08 -22.62 17.10
N THR A 10 6.89 -23.07 17.55
CA THR A 10 6.68 -23.51 18.93
C THR A 10 7.61 -24.65 19.31
N LEU A 11 7.88 -25.59 18.39
CA LEU A 11 8.80 -26.70 18.60
C LEU A 11 10.26 -26.26 18.65
N CYS A 12 10.72 -25.44 17.70
CA CYS A 12 12.09 -24.92 17.68
C CYS A 12 12.37 -24.04 18.91
N TYR A 13 11.41 -23.20 19.29
CA TYR A 13 11.50 -22.31 20.46
C TYR A 13 11.39 -23.05 21.79
N GLY A 14 10.47 -24.01 21.88
CA GLY A 14 10.37 -24.89 23.05
C GLY A 14 11.67 -25.65 23.26
N GLY A 15 12.28 -26.16 22.19
CA GLY A 15 13.60 -26.78 22.20
C GLY A 15 14.71 -25.82 22.65
N PHE A 16 14.75 -24.60 22.11
CA PHE A 16 15.72 -23.57 22.47
C PHE A 16 15.69 -23.22 23.96
N VAL A 17 14.51 -22.87 24.47
CA VAL A 17 14.33 -22.50 25.87
C VAL A 17 14.69 -23.68 26.76
N HIS A 18 14.37 -24.91 26.34
CA HIS A 18 14.76 -26.12 27.07
C HIS A 18 16.29 -26.33 27.12
N VAL A 19 17.00 -26.09 26.02
CA VAL A 19 18.48 -26.17 25.97
C VAL A 19 19.12 -25.11 26.85
N LEU A 20 18.64 -23.86 26.79
CA LEU A 20 19.13 -22.79 27.66
C LEU A 20 18.87 -23.10 29.14
N GLN A 21 17.69 -23.62 29.47
CA GLN A 21 17.37 -24.03 30.84
C GLN A 21 18.28 -25.16 31.33
N LYS A 22 18.68 -26.10 30.47
CA LYS A 22 19.68 -27.12 30.78
C LYS A 22 21.08 -26.54 30.97
N GLY A 23 21.47 -25.53 30.18
CA GLY A 23 22.75 -24.82 30.36
C GLY A 23 22.84 -24.03 31.67
N VAL A 24 21.70 -23.58 32.21
CA VAL A 24 21.57 -22.88 33.50
C VAL A 24 21.39 -23.84 34.68
N ALA A 25 21.08 -25.11 34.43
CA ALA A 25 20.90 -26.14 35.46
C ALA A 25 22.09 -26.31 36.44
N PRO A 26 23.37 -26.19 36.03
CA PRO A 26 24.50 -26.32 36.95
C PRO A 26 24.73 -25.09 37.85
N LEU A 27 24.00 -23.98 37.67
CA LEU A 27 24.15 -22.78 38.49
C LEU A 27 23.43 -22.91 39.86
N PRO A 28 23.92 -22.23 40.91
CA PRO A 28 23.26 -22.14 42.20
C PRO A 28 21.82 -21.59 42.08
N PRO A 29 20.86 -22.01 42.94
CA PRO A 29 19.45 -21.65 42.82
C PRO A 29 19.17 -20.15 42.71
N GLU A 30 19.93 -19.34 43.45
CA GLU A 30 19.80 -17.88 43.49
C GLU A 30 20.26 -17.20 42.19
N GLU A 31 21.27 -17.76 41.53
CA GLU A 31 21.79 -17.27 40.25
C GLU A 31 20.90 -17.66 39.07
N ARG A 32 20.27 -18.85 39.13
CA ARG A 32 19.31 -19.29 38.10
C ARG A 32 18.09 -18.38 37.99
N VAL A 33 17.58 -17.89 39.12
CA VAL A 33 16.43 -16.97 39.15
C VAL A 33 16.78 -15.65 38.47
N LYS A 34 18.02 -15.18 38.61
CA LYS A 34 18.52 -13.96 37.94
C LYS A 34 18.86 -14.19 36.46
N ALA A 35 19.38 -15.36 36.10
CA ALA A 35 19.81 -15.68 34.74
C ALA A 35 18.64 -15.96 33.77
N ARG A 36 17.54 -16.54 34.25
CA ARG A 36 16.36 -16.87 33.43
C ARG A 36 15.75 -15.67 32.67
N PRO A 37 15.42 -14.53 33.31
CA PRO A 37 14.87 -13.38 32.60
C PRO A 37 15.87 -12.77 31.62
N VAL A 38 17.17 -12.77 31.93
CA VAL A 38 18.23 -12.28 31.03
C VAL A 38 18.34 -13.16 29.79
N LEU A 39 18.26 -14.48 29.95
CA LEU A 39 18.29 -15.43 28.83
C LEU A 39 17.05 -15.35 27.95
N ILE A 40 15.85 -15.30 28.55
CA ILE A 40 14.59 -15.14 27.80
C ILE A 40 14.57 -13.79 27.07
N GLY A 41 14.93 -12.71 27.76
CA GLY A 41 14.99 -11.36 27.21
C GLY A 41 16.03 -11.22 26.10
N GLY A 42 17.25 -11.73 26.32
CA GLY A 42 18.34 -11.70 25.34
C GLY A 42 18.00 -12.50 24.08
N THR A 43 17.31 -13.62 24.22
CA THR A 43 16.84 -14.43 23.09
C THR A 43 15.77 -13.71 22.28
N LEU A 44 14.77 -13.14 22.95
CA LEU A 44 13.76 -12.32 22.30
C LEU A 44 14.41 -11.14 21.56
N LEU A 45 15.42 -10.51 22.17
CA LEU A 45 16.14 -9.40 21.57
C LEU A 45 16.89 -9.82 20.31
N ILE A 46 17.59 -10.95 20.34
CA ILE A 46 18.30 -11.49 19.17
C ILE A 46 17.30 -11.89 18.07
N MET A 47 16.18 -12.50 18.44
CA MET A 47 15.13 -12.88 17.48
C MET A 47 14.48 -11.68 16.83
N LEU A 48 14.07 -10.66 17.61
CA LEU A 48 13.51 -9.44 17.04
C LEU A 48 14.56 -8.67 16.22
N GLY A 49 15.82 -8.69 16.65
CA GLY A 49 16.93 -8.01 15.97
C GLY A 49 17.34 -8.68 14.65
N SER A 50 17.31 -10.01 14.57
CA SER A 50 17.73 -10.79 13.40
C SER A 50 16.59 -11.07 12.41
N ALA A 51 15.38 -11.33 12.91
CA ALA A 51 14.26 -11.69 12.05
C ALA A 51 13.85 -10.52 11.14
N TYR A 52 13.91 -9.29 11.63
CA TYR A 52 13.48 -8.13 10.85
C TYR A 52 14.30 -7.90 9.57
N PRO A 53 15.66 -7.86 9.61
CA PRO A 53 16.48 -7.86 8.40
C PRO A 53 16.17 -9.02 7.45
N ASN A 54 15.97 -10.24 7.98
CA ASN A 54 15.65 -11.41 7.17
C ASN A 54 14.28 -11.27 6.47
N VAL A 55 13.28 -10.69 7.14
CA VAL A 55 11.97 -10.40 6.53
C VAL A 55 12.09 -9.30 5.48
N ILE A 56 12.94 -8.29 5.66
CA ILE A 56 13.18 -7.29 4.62
C ILE A 56 13.72 -7.95 3.35
N VAL A 57 14.69 -8.85 3.50
CA VAL A 57 15.30 -9.56 2.36
C VAL A 57 14.30 -10.52 1.70
N ALA A 58 13.59 -11.32 2.49
CA ALA A 58 12.69 -12.35 1.96
C ALA A 58 11.31 -11.83 1.54
N GLY A 59 10.79 -10.83 2.25
CA GLY A 59 9.43 -10.30 2.12
C GLY A 59 9.33 -8.93 1.49
N GLY A 60 10.45 -8.21 1.35
CA GLY A 60 10.47 -6.86 0.81
C GLY A 60 9.88 -6.75 -0.60
N GLY A 61 10.19 -7.71 -1.47
CA GLY A 61 9.62 -7.77 -2.83
C GLY A 61 8.10 -7.99 -2.83
N LEU A 62 7.59 -8.82 -1.90
CA LEU A 62 6.15 -9.05 -1.75
C LEU A 62 5.45 -7.78 -1.24
N ALA A 63 6.03 -7.11 -0.24
CA ALA A 63 5.51 -5.86 0.30
C ALA A 63 5.44 -4.76 -0.78
N ALA A 64 6.49 -4.62 -1.58
CA ALA A 64 6.53 -3.70 -2.72
C ALA A 64 5.44 -4.04 -3.76
N ASN A 65 5.25 -5.32 -4.08
CA ASN A 65 4.21 -5.73 -5.03
C ASN A 65 2.79 -5.44 -4.52
N ILE A 66 2.55 -5.56 -3.21
CA ILE A 66 1.25 -5.21 -2.61
C ILE A 66 1.01 -3.70 -2.73
N GLU A 67 2.02 -2.88 -2.42
CA GLU A 67 1.95 -1.43 -2.55
C GLU A 67 1.70 -1.00 -4.00
N ASP A 68 2.46 -1.53 -4.95
CA ASP A 68 2.32 -1.22 -6.37
C ASP A 68 0.91 -1.59 -6.88
N ARG A 69 0.35 -2.73 -6.44
CA ARG A 69 -1.04 -3.10 -6.77
C ARG A 69 -2.05 -2.11 -6.21
N SER A 70 -1.86 -1.67 -4.96
CA SER A 70 -2.73 -0.67 -4.33
C SER A 70 -2.66 0.67 -5.07
N TYR A 71 -1.47 1.07 -5.50
CA TYR A 71 -1.26 2.27 -6.31
C TYR A 71 -2.00 2.16 -7.65
N ILE A 72 -1.82 1.07 -8.39
CA ILE A 72 -2.51 0.82 -9.67
C ILE A 72 -4.03 0.83 -9.50
N ALA A 73 -4.54 0.18 -8.45
CA ALA A 73 -5.97 0.19 -8.14
C ALA A 73 -6.49 1.61 -7.89
N SER A 74 -5.69 2.45 -7.24
CA SER A 74 -6.03 3.85 -6.99
C SER A 74 -6.06 4.67 -8.28
N VAL A 75 -5.10 4.47 -9.19
CA VAL A 75 -5.11 5.10 -10.52
C VAL A 75 -6.30 4.64 -11.36
N ALA A 76 -6.61 3.34 -11.33
CA ALA A 76 -7.77 2.78 -12.03
C ALA A 76 -9.10 3.40 -11.53
N ALA A 77 -9.26 3.55 -10.21
CA ALA A 77 -10.43 4.19 -9.62
C ALA A 77 -10.58 5.67 -10.04
N VAL A 78 -9.46 6.37 -10.26
CA VAL A 78 -9.50 7.72 -10.86
C VAL A 78 -10.01 7.66 -12.30
N GLY A 79 -9.52 6.71 -13.10
CA GLY A 79 -10.01 6.48 -14.46
C GLY A 79 -11.52 6.23 -14.49
N ASP A 80 -12.04 5.40 -13.59
CA ASP A 80 -13.47 5.12 -13.47
C ASP A 80 -14.28 6.37 -13.08
N SER A 81 -13.75 7.19 -12.17
CA SER A 81 -14.38 8.45 -11.78
C SER A 81 -14.43 9.44 -12.94
N LEU A 82 -13.38 9.51 -13.76
CA LEU A 82 -13.33 10.36 -14.95
C LEU A 82 -14.23 9.85 -16.08
N LYS A 83 -14.42 8.53 -16.22
CA LYS A 83 -15.45 7.95 -17.10
C LYS A 83 -16.86 8.34 -16.66
N ALA A 84 -17.15 8.27 -15.36
CA ALA A 84 -18.42 8.73 -14.82
C ALA A 84 -18.63 10.24 -15.02
N ALA A 85 -17.56 11.04 -14.90
CA ALA A 85 -17.58 12.47 -15.23
C ALA A 85 -17.92 12.71 -16.71
N ALA A 86 -17.26 11.99 -17.64
CA ALA A 86 -17.55 12.10 -19.06
C ALA A 86 -19.02 11.76 -19.37
N GLN A 87 -19.55 10.66 -18.81
CA GLN A 87 -20.96 10.29 -18.94
C GLN A 87 -21.91 11.37 -18.38
N SER A 88 -21.55 12.00 -17.27
CA SER A 88 -22.32 13.13 -16.71
C SER A 88 -22.31 14.33 -17.65
N GLY A 89 -21.18 14.60 -18.32
CA GLY A 89 -21.06 15.60 -19.37
C GLY A 89 -22.04 15.33 -20.53
N GLU A 90 -22.17 14.08 -20.98
CA GLU A 90 -23.13 13.69 -22.04
C GLU A 90 -24.60 13.91 -21.61
N GLN A 91 -24.91 13.71 -20.33
CA GLN A 91 -26.23 14.02 -19.78
C GLN A 91 -26.50 15.52 -19.80
N ILE A 92 -25.51 16.36 -19.48
CA ILE A 92 -25.61 17.82 -19.56
C ILE A 92 -25.85 18.25 -21.00
N GLU A 93 -25.11 17.72 -21.97
CA GLU A 93 -25.33 17.97 -23.40
C GLU A 93 -26.78 17.67 -23.79
N THR A 94 -27.31 16.55 -23.32
CA THR A 94 -28.71 16.14 -23.58
C THR A 94 -29.71 17.11 -22.94
N VAL A 95 -29.48 17.53 -21.70
CA VAL A 95 -30.33 18.50 -20.98
C VAL A 95 -30.31 19.86 -21.67
N VAL A 96 -29.13 20.33 -22.10
CA VAL A 96 -28.97 21.59 -22.84
C VAL A 96 -29.66 21.52 -24.19
N ALA A 97 -29.49 20.42 -24.94
CA ALA A 97 -30.14 20.23 -26.24
C ALA A 97 -31.68 20.20 -26.12
N ALA A 98 -32.20 19.46 -25.13
CA ALA A 98 -33.64 19.41 -24.86
C ALA A 98 -34.18 20.79 -24.41
N GLY A 99 -33.42 21.52 -23.61
CA GLY A 99 -33.71 22.89 -23.21
C GLY A 99 -33.75 23.84 -24.41
N ALA A 100 -32.73 23.81 -25.26
CA ALA A 100 -32.63 24.61 -26.47
C ALA A 100 -33.82 24.37 -27.40
N ALA A 101 -34.15 23.10 -27.68
CA ALA A 101 -35.31 22.72 -28.49
C ALA A 101 -36.63 23.26 -27.90
N LYS A 102 -36.77 23.23 -26.57
CA LYS A 102 -37.95 23.77 -25.89
C LYS A 102 -38.05 25.29 -26.01
N ILE A 103 -36.93 26.02 -25.90
CA ILE A 103 -36.91 27.48 -26.09
C ILE A 103 -37.18 27.84 -27.57
N VAL A 104 -36.68 27.07 -28.54
CA VAL A 104 -37.03 27.22 -29.96
C VAL A 104 -38.53 27.05 -30.16
N GLY A 105 -39.14 26.00 -29.59
CA GLY A 105 -40.59 25.80 -29.65
C GLY A 105 -41.40 26.93 -29.01
N LEU A 106 -40.91 27.53 -27.91
CA LEU A 106 -41.52 28.74 -27.34
C LEU A 106 -41.39 29.95 -28.29
N SER A 107 -40.28 30.06 -29.02
CA SER A 107 -40.09 31.11 -30.04
C SER A 107 -41.09 30.98 -31.18
N GLU A 108 -41.31 29.76 -31.68
CA GLU A 108 -42.28 29.46 -32.75
C GLU A 108 -43.73 29.68 -32.27
N LEU A 109 -44.03 29.29 -31.03
CA LEU A 109 -45.34 29.51 -30.42
C LEU A 109 -45.63 31.00 -30.23
N GLU A 110 -44.64 31.81 -29.86
CA GLU A 110 -44.78 33.27 -29.77
C GLU A 110 -44.98 33.91 -31.15
N ALA A 111 -44.25 33.43 -32.18
CA ALA A 111 -44.39 33.93 -33.55
C ALA A 111 -45.81 33.74 -34.11
N THR A 112 -46.47 32.64 -33.73
CA THR A 112 -47.87 32.35 -34.10
C THR A 112 -48.90 32.99 -33.16
N GLY A 113 -48.44 33.64 -32.08
CA GLY A 113 -49.30 34.27 -31.08
C GLY A 113 -49.91 33.31 -30.07
N GLY A 114 -49.48 32.05 -30.03
CA GLY A 114 -49.96 31.05 -29.07
C GLY A 114 -49.49 31.31 -27.63
N LEU A 115 -48.44 32.12 -27.45
CA LEU A 115 -47.88 32.43 -26.13
C LEU A 115 -48.39 33.77 -25.57
N SER A 116 -48.39 34.85 -26.37
CA SER A 116 -48.91 36.18 -25.99
C SER A 116 -50.31 36.55 -26.52
N GLY A 117 -51.01 35.62 -27.18
CA GLY A 117 -52.37 35.81 -27.68
C GLY A 117 -52.50 36.67 -28.94
N SER A 118 -51.39 37.15 -29.51
CA SER A 118 -51.34 37.85 -30.79
C SER A 118 -50.07 37.44 -31.54
N PRO A 119 -50.11 37.17 -32.86
CA PRO A 119 -48.90 36.97 -33.65
C PRO A 119 -47.99 38.17 -33.45
N SER A 120 -46.83 37.91 -32.87
CA SER A 120 -45.96 38.93 -32.31
C SER A 120 -44.58 38.74 -32.91
N SER A 121 -44.21 39.64 -33.81
CA SER A 121 -42.81 39.95 -34.14
C SER A 121 -42.22 40.93 -33.11
N GLY A 122 -42.72 40.87 -31.87
CA GLY A 122 -42.40 41.82 -30.82
C GLY A 122 -41.11 41.49 -30.07
N ALA A 123 -40.73 42.39 -29.16
CA ALA A 123 -39.50 42.29 -28.38
C ALA A 123 -39.38 40.99 -27.54
N LEU A 124 -40.49 40.32 -27.21
CA LEU A 124 -40.47 39.01 -26.55
C LEU A 124 -39.99 37.90 -27.50
N ALA A 125 -40.46 37.89 -28.76
CA ALA A 125 -40.02 36.92 -29.75
C ALA A 125 -38.52 37.06 -30.03
N ASP A 126 -38.03 38.29 -30.18
CA ASP A 126 -36.60 38.56 -30.38
C ASP A 126 -35.75 38.09 -29.19
N LEU A 127 -36.24 38.29 -27.96
CA LEU A 127 -35.57 37.83 -26.74
C LEU A 127 -35.47 36.30 -26.68
N ILE A 128 -36.59 35.60 -26.93
CA ILE A 128 -36.63 34.13 -26.92
C ILE A 128 -35.73 33.58 -28.03
N ALA A 129 -35.78 34.16 -29.24
CA ALA A 129 -34.93 33.75 -30.36
C ALA A 129 -33.44 33.99 -30.08
N ALA A 130 -33.07 35.12 -29.45
CA ALA A 130 -31.69 35.39 -29.07
C ALA A 130 -31.16 34.36 -28.06
N LYS A 131 -31.95 34.01 -27.04
CA LYS A 131 -31.55 32.96 -26.06
C LYS A 131 -31.55 31.56 -26.68
N ALA A 132 -32.45 31.25 -27.61
CA ALA A 132 -32.43 30.00 -28.34
C ALA A 132 -31.11 29.83 -29.12
N ARG A 133 -30.68 30.87 -29.85
CA ARG A 133 -29.40 30.86 -30.58
C ARG A 133 -28.22 30.66 -29.64
N ALA A 134 -28.17 31.41 -28.53
CA ALA A 134 -27.09 31.28 -27.54
C ALA A 134 -26.98 29.86 -26.95
N LEU A 135 -28.11 29.20 -26.67
CA LEU A 135 -28.11 27.81 -26.18
C LEU A 135 -27.64 26.81 -27.25
N THR A 136 -28.00 27.02 -28.52
CA THR A 136 -27.54 26.18 -29.65
C THR A 136 -26.05 26.36 -29.92
N ASP A 137 -25.54 27.59 -29.85
CA ASP A 137 -24.12 27.88 -30.01
C ASP A 137 -23.31 27.19 -28.90
N LEU A 138 -23.79 27.27 -27.66
CA LEU A 138 -23.17 26.58 -26.54
C LEU A 138 -23.21 25.06 -26.68
N GLN A 139 -24.33 24.48 -27.15
CA GLN A 139 -24.41 23.04 -27.41
C GLN A 139 -23.31 22.60 -28.39
N THR A 140 -23.04 23.41 -29.41
CA THR A 140 -21.97 23.16 -30.39
C THR A 140 -20.60 23.21 -29.73
N GLU A 141 -20.37 24.18 -28.85
CA GLU A 141 -19.12 24.33 -28.09
C GLU A 141 -18.89 23.16 -27.12
N LEU A 142 -19.93 22.70 -26.42
CA LEU A 142 -19.86 21.57 -25.48
C LEU A 142 -19.54 20.24 -26.18
N SER A 143 -20.04 20.05 -27.41
CA SER A 143 -19.85 18.80 -28.16
C SER A 143 -18.42 18.64 -28.70
N GLY A 144 -17.68 19.74 -28.92
CA GLY A 144 -16.38 19.74 -29.56
C GLY A 144 -15.26 18.97 -28.80
N PRO A 145 -15.13 19.11 -27.47
CA PRO A 145 -14.09 18.41 -26.69
C PRO A 145 -14.29 16.91 -26.46
N ARG A 146 -15.45 16.32 -26.79
CA ARG A 146 -15.83 14.96 -26.36
C ARG A 146 -14.88 13.86 -26.83
N GLU A 147 -14.49 13.90 -28.10
CA GLU A 147 -13.52 12.93 -28.66
C GLU A 147 -12.18 13.01 -27.92
N ARG A 148 -11.70 14.22 -27.66
CA ARG A 148 -10.45 14.44 -26.92
C ARG A 148 -10.53 13.95 -25.47
N VAL A 149 -11.67 14.12 -24.80
CA VAL A 149 -11.88 13.57 -23.44
C VAL A 149 -11.81 12.05 -23.46
N ASN A 150 -12.44 11.40 -24.44
CA ASN A 150 -12.42 9.94 -24.59
C ASN A 150 -11.02 9.40 -24.93
N ASP A 151 -10.24 10.13 -25.73
CA ASP A 151 -8.85 9.81 -26.02
C ASP A 151 -8.00 9.85 -24.74
N GLU A 152 -8.17 10.88 -23.90
CA GLU A 152 -7.44 10.98 -22.63
C GLU A 152 -7.87 9.91 -21.63
N ILE A 153 -9.15 9.55 -21.58
CA ILE A 153 -9.63 8.39 -20.78
C ILE A 153 -8.95 7.10 -21.26
N SER A 154 -8.88 6.90 -22.58
CA SER A 154 -8.22 5.73 -23.16
C SER A 154 -6.73 5.70 -22.84
N ARG A 155 -6.06 6.86 -22.76
CA ARG A 155 -4.66 6.95 -22.31
C ARG A 155 -4.48 6.56 -20.85
N ILE A 156 -5.42 6.89 -19.97
CA ILE A 156 -5.40 6.45 -18.57
C ILE A 156 -5.53 4.93 -18.47
N ASP A 157 -6.47 4.34 -19.22
CA ASP A 157 -6.67 2.89 -19.25
C ASP A 157 -5.41 2.17 -19.76
N GLN A 158 -4.86 2.63 -20.89
CA GLN A 158 -3.62 2.08 -21.45
C GLN A 158 -2.44 2.20 -20.47
N SER A 159 -2.31 3.33 -19.78
CA SER A 159 -1.26 3.54 -18.78
C SER A 159 -1.44 2.59 -17.59
N THR A 160 -2.67 2.40 -17.14
CA THR A 160 -3.02 1.47 -16.06
C THR A 160 -2.71 0.03 -16.45
N ASP A 161 -3.01 -0.38 -17.68
CA ASP A 161 -2.71 -1.72 -18.18
C ASP A 161 -1.20 -1.96 -18.34
N LYS A 162 -0.43 -0.96 -18.77
CA LYS A 162 1.04 -1.04 -18.79
C LYS A 162 1.63 -1.16 -17.39
N MET A 163 1.05 -0.50 -16.38
CA MET A 163 1.45 -0.72 -14.99
C MET A 163 1.10 -2.13 -14.51
N ARG A 164 -0.08 -2.67 -14.87
CA ARG A 164 -0.43 -4.06 -14.52
C ARG A 164 0.52 -5.06 -15.17
N SER A 165 0.90 -4.85 -16.43
CA SER A 165 1.80 -5.76 -17.13
C SER A 165 3.21 -5.75 -16.53
N SER A 166 3.70 -4.59 -16.07
CA SER A 166 5.02 -4.48 -15.42
C SER A 166 5.11 -5.21 -14.07
N LEU A 167 3.98 -5.51 -13.41
CA LEU A 167 3.94 -6.37 -12.23
C LEU A 167 4.12 -7.86 -12.53
N ILE A 168 3.75 -8.29 -13.73
CA ILE A 168 3.73 -9.72 -14.12
C ILE A 168 5.02 -10.10 -14.83
N ALA A 169 5.69 -9.12 -15.44
CA ALA A 169 6.96 -9.31 -16.13
C ALA A 169 8.05 -9.79 -15.17
N LYS A 170 8.56 -11.00 -15.42
CA LYS A 170 9.52 -11.71 -14.54
C LYS A 170 10.97 -11.25 -14.74
N ASP A 171 11.23 -10.62 -15.86
CA ASP A 171 12.54 -10.17 -16.34
C ASP A 171 12.88 -8.75 -15.91
N LEU A 172 11.92 -7.98 -15.40
CA LEU A 172 12.14 -6.60 -14.98
C LEU A 172 12.86 -6.52 -13.63
N LYS A 173 13.94 -5.72 -13.59
CA LYS A 173 14.60 -5.36 -12.34
C LYS A 173 13.69 -4.43 -11.52
N PRO A 174 13.85 -4.39 -10.18
CA PRO A 174 13.03 -3.52 -9.32
C PRO A 174 13.04 -2.05 -9.72
N ASP A 175 14.20 -1.51 -10.09
CA ASP A 175 14.33 -0.09 -10.47
C ASP A 175 13.69 0.21 -11.83
N GLU A 176 13.79 -0.71 -12.78
CA GLU A 176 13.11 -0.61 -14.09
C GLU A 176 11.59 -0.64 -13.91
N ARG A 177 11.08 -1.53 -13.05
CA ARG A 177 9.66 -1.59 -12.72
C ARG A 177 9.17 -0.27 -12.08
N ARG A 178 9.92 0.28 -11.11
CA ARG A 178 9.61 1.57 -10.49
C ARG A 178 9.59 2.71 -11.51
N ALA A 179 10.57 2.76 -12.41
CA ALA A 179 10.62 3.77 -13.46
C ALA A 179 9.40 3.70 -14.39
N LEU A 180 8.94 2.48 -14.75
CA LEU A 180 7.71 2.30 -15.52
C LEU A 180 6.45 2.71 -14.75
N MET A 181 6.35 2.37 -13.45
CA MET A 181 5.24 2.79 -12.60
C MET A 181 5.15 4.31 -12.52
N GLN A 182 6.29 4.97 -12.30
CA GLN A 182 6.36 6.43 -12.26
C GLN A 182 5.94 7.03 -13.60
N ARG A 183 6.54 6.57 -14.70
CA ARG A 183 6.25 7.08 -16.05
C ARG A 183 4.76 6.97 -16.39
N HIS A 184 4.17 5.77 -16.26
CA HIS A 184 2.77 5.56 -16.61
C HIS A 184 1.82 6.21 -15.61
N GLY A 185 2.23 6.35 -14.35
CA GLY A 185 1.53 7.18 -13.36
C GLY A 185 1.47 8.66 -13.74
N ASP A 186 2.59 9.21 -14.23
CA ASP A 186 2.68 10.59 -14.68
C ASP A 186 1.91 10.81 -16.00
N GLU A 187 1.95 9.84 -16.93
CA GLU A 187 1.11 9.82 -18.13
C GLU A 187 -0.39 9.86 -17.76
N ALA A 188 -0.83 9.00 -16.83
CA ALA A 188 -2.22 9.01 -16.35
C ALA A 188 -2.60 10.32 -15.63
N ARG A 189 -1.67 10.91 -14.86
CA ARG A 189 -1.90 12.21 -14.21
C ARG A 189 -2.04 13.33 -15.23
N SER A 190 -1.19 13.35 -16.25
CA SER A 190 -1.25 14.34 -17.33
C SER A 190 -2.57 14.27 -18.08
N ALA A 191 -3.02 13.06 -18.42
CA ALA A 191 -4.32 12.83 -19.05
C ALA A 191 -5.49 13.29 -18.15
N ALA A 192 -5.45 12.99 -16.84
CA ALA A 192 -6.47 13.45 -15.91
C ALA A 192 -6.52 14.99 -15.79
N ILE A 193 -5.36 15.67 -15.84
CA ILE A 193 -5.30 17.14 -15.89
C ILE A 193 -5.90 17.66 -17.20
N ALA A 194 -5.59 17.03 -18.33
CA ALA A 194 -6.13 17.40 -19.64
C ALA A 194 -7.66 17.25 -19.68
N ILE A 195 -8.23 16.17 -19.14
CA ILE A 195 -9.69 15.99 -19.05
C ILE A 195 -10.33 17.14 -18.28
N ARG A 196 -9.74 17.54 -17.15
CA ARG A 196 -10.24 18.68 -16.36
C ARG A 196 -10.16 20.00 -17.12
N SER A 197 -9.11 20.23 -17.90
CA SER A 197 -9.00 21.47 -18.68
C SER A 197 -9.91 21.49 -19.91
N LEU A 198 -10.22 20.32 -20.47
CA LEU A 198 -11.17 20.16 -21.56
C LEU A 198 -12.63 20.28 -21.11
N THR A 199 -12.91 20.07 -19.82
CA THR A 199 -14.28 20.08 -19.30
C THR A 199 -14.69 21.49 -18.83
N PRO A 200 -15.70 22.13 -19.45
CA PRO A 200 -16.00 23.55 -19.23
C PRO A 200 -16.92 23.80 -18.02
N VAL A 201 -16.56 23.28 -16.84
CA VAL A 201 -17.38 23.37 -15.61
C VAL A 201 -17.78 24.81 -15.27
N ALA A 202 -16.83 25.74 -15.32
CA ALA A 202 -17.10 27.14 -14.97
C ALA A 202 -18.07 27.82 -15.96
N ALA A 203 -18.01 27.47 -17.25
CA ALA A 203 -18.94 27.99 -18.25
C ALA A 203 -20.35 27.45 -18.02
N LEU A 204 -20.48 26.16 -17.66
CA LEU A 204 -21.75 25.53 -17.33
C LEU A 204 -22.40 26.12 -16.07
N GLN A 205 -21.62 26.42 -15.04
CA GLN A 205 -22.09 27.12 -13.84
C GLN A 205 -22.55 28.54 -14.16
N SER A 206 -21.73 29.31 -14.89
CA SER A 206 -22.09 30.66 -15.34
C SER A 206 -23.39 30.67 -16.15
N LEU A 207 -23.57 29.70 -17.04
CA LEU A 207 -24.81 29.53 -17.80
C LEU A 207 -25.98 29.24 -16.87
N ALA A 208 -25.83 28.30 -15.94
CA ALA A 208 -26.90 27.94 -15.02
C ALA A 208 -27.36 29.17 -14.22
N ASP A 209 -26.41 29.98 -13.75
CA ASP A 209 -26.67 31.22 -13.03
C ASP A 209 -27.36 32.27 -13.91
N ASP A 210 -26.93 32.45 -15.17
CA ASP A 210 -27.57 33.35 -16.15
C ASP A 210 -29.03 32.94 -16.44
N LEU A 211 -29.30 31.65 -16.56
CA LEU A 211 -30.64 31.11 -16.80
C LEU A 211 -31.56 31.25 -15.57
N MET A 212 -31.02 31.14 -14.36
CA MET A 212 -31.77 31.32 -13.11
C MET A 212 -31.93 32.79 -12.73
N GLY A 213 -31.05 33.64 -13.24
CA GLY A 213 -30.94 35.05 -12.90
C GLY A 213 -32.06 35.93 -13.45
N PRO A 214 -32.04 37.23 -13.11
CA PRO A 214 -33.00 38.21 -13.62
C PRO A 214 -32.94 38.29 -15.14
N GLN A 215 -34.11 38.22 -15.79
CA GLN A 215 -34.24 38.40 -17.23
C GLN A 215 -34.73 39.81 -17.53
N THR A 216 -34.11 40.46 -18.51
CA THR A 216 -34.51 41.81 -18.94
C THR A 216 -35.92 41.78 -19.52
N GLU A 217 -36.80 42.61 -18.97
CA GLU A 217 -38.17 42.72 -19.45
C GLU A 217 -38.21 43.44 -20.81
N PRO A 218 -38.81 42.84 -21.84
CA PRO A 218 -39.00 43.51 -23.11
C PRO A 218 -40.06 44.62 -23.01
N LYS A 219 -40.05 45.54 -23.97
CA LYS A 219 -41.05 46.63 -24.01
C LYS A 219 -42.42 46.07 -24.36
N TRP A 220 -43.35 46.15 -23.41
CA TRP A 220 -44.72 45.64 -23.57
C TRP A 220 -45.61 46.51 -24.44
N SER A 221 -46.68 45.90 -24.95
CA SER A 221 -47.75 46.60 -25.66
C SER A 221 -48.41 47.68 -24.80
N LYS A 222 -48.89 48.75 -25.46
CA LYS A 222 -49.72 49.78 -24.82
C LYS A 222 -51.16 49.31 -24.58
N LYS A 223 -51.61 48.26 -25.28
CA LYS A 223 -52.96 47.71 -25.13
C LYS A 223 -53.04 46.81 -23.88
N PRO A 224 -53.98 47.02 -22.95
CA PRO A 224 -54.03 46.29 -21.67
C PRO A 224 -54.12 44.76 -21.81
N GLU A 225 -54.99 44.24 -22.66
CA GLU A 225 -55.18 42.80 -22.86
C GLU A 225 -53.92 42.12 -23.44
N THR A 226 -53.34 42.71 -24.49
CA THR A 226 -52.08 42.21 -25.09
C THR A 226 -50.93 42.28 -24.11
N ARG A 227 -50.86 43.33 -23.27
CA ARG A 227 -49.85 43.45 -22.21
C ARG A 227 -49.97 42.32 -21.20
N SER A 228 -51.18 42.06 -20.68
CA SER A 228 -51.40 40.99 -19.71
C SER A 228 -50.95 39.63 -20.24
N ASN A 229 -51.28 39.31 -21.50
CA ASN A 229 -50.87 38.06 -22.12
C ASN A 229 -49.35 37.98 -22.34
N GLN A 230 -48.70 39.09 -22.71
CA GLN A 230 -47.24 39.15 -22.85
C GLN A 230 -46.51 38.96 -21.51
N GLU A 231 -47.04 39.55 -20.43
CA GLU A 231 -46.52 39.37 -19.07
C GLU A 231 -46.64 37.91 -18.60
N ASP A 232 -47.77 37.27 -18.88
CA ASP A 232 -47.98 35.85 -18.57
C ASP A 232 -47.10 34.92 -19.40
N GLY A 233 -46.96 35.18 -20.71
CA GLY A 233 -46.05 34.47 -21.59
C GLY A 233 -44.59 34.59 -21.13
N PHE A 234 -44.16 35.79 -20.74
CA PHE A 234 -42.83 36.04 -20.19
C PHE A 234 -42.62 35.35 -18.84
N ARG A 235 -43.65 35.25 -17.99
CA ARG A 235 -43.57 34.49 -16.74
C ARG A 235 -43.31 33.01 -17.00
N LYS A 236 -44.06 32.39 -17.92
CA LYS A 236 -43.87 30.99 -18.33
C LYS A 236 -42.46 30.77 -18.90
N TYR A 237 -41.99 31.68 -19.75
CA TYR A 237 -40.64 31.65 -20.30
C TYR A 237 -39.57 31.69 -19.19
N LYS A 238 -39.68 32.63 -18.24
CA LYS A 238 -38.75 32.73 -17.09
C LYS A 238 -38.77 31.46 -16.24
N ASP A 239 -39.94 30.88 -16.00
CA ASP A 239 -40.07 29.65 -15.21
C ASP A 239 -39.37 28.47 -15.90
N GLU A 240 -39.43 28.40 -17.24
CA GLU A 240 -38.71 27.37 -18.00
C GLU A 240 -37.20 27.59 -18.02
N LEU A 241 -36.72 28.83 -18.16
CA LEU A 241 -35.29 29.13 -18.02
C LEU A 241 -34.78 28.75 -16.63
N LYS A 242 -35.51 29.10 -15.57
CA LYS A 242 -35.15 28.73 -14.20
C LYS A 242 -35.10 27.22 -14.00
N ARG A 243 -36.06 26.48 -14.59
CA ARG A 243 -36.08 25.02 -14.51
C ARG A 243 -34.86 24.42 -15.22
N LEU A 244 -34.53 24.92 -16.41
CA LEU A 244 -33.34 24.49 -17.16
C LEU A 244 -32.06 24.81 -16.39
N GLY A 245 -31.91 26.05 -15.92
CA GLY A 245 -30.75 26.48 -15.14
C GLY A 245 -30.53 25.63 -13.88
N LYS A 246 -31.59 25.32 -13.13
CA LYS A 246 -31.51 24.39 -11.98
C LYS A 246 -31.06 22.98 -12.38
N SER A 247 -31.53 22.48 -13.52
CA SER A 247 -31.12 21.15 -14.02
C SER A 247 -29.65 21.15 -14.39
N ILE A 248 -29.18 22.19 -15.10
CA ILE A 248 -27.77 22.33 -15.50
C ILE A 248 -26.88 22.50 -14.27
N ALA A 249 -27.26 23.36 -13.31
CA ALA A 249 -26.51 23.54 -12.06
C ALA A 249 -26.29 22.22 -11.34
N ARG A 250 -27.37 21.45 -11.11
CA ARG A 250 -27.28 20.15 -10.44
C ARG A 250 -26.31 19.19 -11.11
N HIS A 251 -26.43 19.01 -12.43
CA HIS A 251 -25.55 18.09 -13.15
C HIS A 251 -24.11 18.62 -13.23
N THR A 252 -23.93 19.94 -13.26
CA THR A 252 -22.60 20.56 -13.21
C THR A 252 -21.93 20.33 -11.85
N ASP A 253 -22.68 20.35 -10.75
CA ASP A 253 -22.16 20.04 -9.42
C ASP A 253 -21.74 18.56 -9.32
N GLU A 254 -22.56 17.64 -9.85
CA GLU A 254 -22.25 16.20 -9.93
C GLU A 254 -20.98 15.94 -10.78
N LEU A 255 -20.85 16.65 -11.91
CA LEU A 255 -19.67 16.63 -12.77
C LEU A 255 -18.43 17.20 -12.06
N GLN A 256 -18.56 18.34 -11.39
CA GLN A 256 -17.47 18.99 -10.66
C GLN A 256 -16.94 18.08 -9.56
N GLU A 257 -17.81 17.40 -8.82
CA GLU A 257 -17.41 16.47 -7.77
C GLU A 257 -16.62 15.29 -8.35
N SER A 258 -17.09 14.72 -9.45
CA SER A 258 -16.42 13.62 -10.14
C SER A 258 -15.02 14.01 -10.65
N LEU A 259 -14.82 15.26 -11.04
CA LEU A 259 -13.54 15.78 -11.52
C LEU A 259 -12.52 16.07 -10.41
N LYS A 260 -12.92 16.19 -9.13
CA LYS A 260 -11.99 16.49 -8.02
C LYS A 260 -10.98 15.37 -7.74
N VAL A 261 -11.23 14.16 -8.24
CA VAL A 261 -10.40 12.97 -7.97
C VAL A 261 -8.98 13.13 -8.53
N LYS A 262 -7.97 13.08 -7.66
CA LYS A 262 -6.56 13.28 -8.04
C LYS A 262 -5.86 11.95 -8.26
N VAL A 263 -5.14 11.82 -9.37
CA VAL A 263 -4.22 10.70 -9.60
C VAL A 263 -3.09 10.77 -8.56
N PRO A 264 -2.86 9.72 -7.75
CA PRO A 264 -1.81 9.73 -6.74
C PRO A 264 -0.41 9.88 -7.37
N ILE A 265 0.53 10.36 -6.57
CA ILE A 265 1.95 10.39 -6.95
C ILE A 265 2.57 9.05 -6.61
N TYR A 266 3.28 8.46 -7.57
CA TYR A 266 4.07 7.26 -7.32
C TYR A 266 5.33 7.65 -6.55
N ASP A 267 5.29 7.44 -5.24
CA ASP A 267 6.43 7.63 -4.34
C ASP A 267 6.43 6.49 -3.30
N PRO A 268 6.85 5.27 -3.69
CA PRO A 268 6.79 4.13 -2.80
C PRO A 268 7.80 4.31 -1.66
N PRO A 269 7.37 4.13 -0.40
CA PRO A 269 8.30 4.22 0.74
C PRO A 269 9.36 3.11 0.66
N PRO A 270 10.48 3.26 1.40
CA PRO A 270 11.53 2.26 1.40
C PRO A 270 11.00 0.90 1.88
N THR A 271 11.63 -0.17 1.38
CA THR A 271 11.19 -1.56 1.61
C THR A 271 11.04 -1.91 3.09
N SER A 272 11.89 -1.36 3.97
CA SER A 272 11.79 -1.52 5.41
C SER A 272 10.46 -1.04 5.97
N VAL A 273 9.98 0.11 5.52
CA VAL A 273 8.69 0.69 5.92
C VAL A 273 7.53 -0.14 5.35
N LEU A 274 7.64 -0.59 4.10
CA LEU A 274 6.61 -1.42 3.46
C LEU A 274 6.37 -2.76 4.17
N VAL A 275 7.44 -3.39 4.63
CA VAL A 275 7.37 -4.66 5.38
C VAL A 275 6.63 -4.51 6.71
N VAL A 276 6.74 -3.35 7.35
CA VAL A 276 5.99 -3.02 8.56
C VAL A 276 4.55 -2.64 8.22
N LYS A 277 4.34 -1.80 7.19
CA LYS A 277 3.01 -1.39 6.72
C LYS A 277 2.14 -2.60 6.36
N HIS A 278 2.73 -3.58 5.67
CA HIS A 278 2.05 -4.78 5.17
C HIS A 278 2.32 -6.03 6.03
N TRP A 279 2.64 -5.86 7.32
CA TRP A 279 3.06 -6.98 8.18
C TRP A 279 2.05 -8.15 8.23
N SER A 280 0.75 -7.83 8.24
CA SER A 280 -0.33 -8.81 8.30
C SER A 280 -0.41 -9.69 7.05
N ALA A 281 -0.02 -9.15 5.89
CA ALA A 281 0.05 -9.90 4.65
C ALA A 281 1.31 -10.78 4.54
N LEU A 282 2.31 -10.52 5.40
CA LEU A 282 3.63 -11.16 5.37
C LEU A 282 3.82 -12.20 6.49
N THR A 283 2.77 -12.60 7.22
CA THR A 283 2.87 -13.51 8.37
C THR A 283 3.66 -14.79 8.09
N ASN A 284 3.49 -15.39 6.90
CA ASN A 284 4.25 -16.57 6.49
C ASN A 284 5.75 -16.26 6.32
N THR A 285 6.09 -15.09 5.77
CA THR A 285 7.48 -14.66 5.59
C THR A 285 8.13 -14.33 6.94
N TYR A 286 7.39 -13.70 7.86
CA TYR A 286 7.84 -13.51 9.25
C TYR A 286 8.10 -14.85 9.93
N ALA A 287 7.20 -15.83 9.75
CA ALA A 287 7.38 -17.14 10.33
C ALA A 287 8.61 -17.88 9.76
N LEU A 288 8.86 -17.75 8.45
CA LEU A 288 10.03 -18.31 7.79
C LEU A 288 11.34 -17.65 8.25
N ALA A 289 11.38 -16.32 8.31
CA ALA A 289 12.57 -15.57 8.73
C ALA A 289 13.00 -15.95 10.14
N VAL A 290 12.02 -16.06 11.04
CA VAL A 290 12.24 -16.54 12.39
C VAL A 290 12.69 -18.01 12.42
N ALA A 291 12.12 -18.87 11.58
CA ALA A 291 12.54 -20.27 11.51
C ALA A 291 14.00 -20.42 11.05
N LEU A 292 14.45 -19.55 10.13
CA LEU A 292 15.85 -19.48 9.70
C LEU A 292 16.79 -19.09 10.84
N ASP A 293 16.41 -18.12 11.67
CA ASP A 293 17.18 -17.75 12.87
C ASP A 293 17.31 -18.91 13.87
N GLY A 294 16.34 -19.83 13.88
CA GLY A 294 16.38 -21.06 14.69
C GLY A 294 17.27 -22.18 14.15
N LEU A 295 17.72 -22.13 12.89
CA LEU A 295 18.53 -23.21 12.29
C LEU A 295 19.88 -23.45 12.99
N PRO A 296 20.69 -22.42 13.31
CA PRO A 296 21.97 -22.63 14.00
C PRO A 296 21.81 -23.38 15.32
N LEU A 297 20.69 -23.15 16.02
CA LEU A 297 20.38 -23.87 17.24
C LEU A 297 20.06 -25.34 16.96
N VAL A 298 19.21 -25.62 15.97
CA VAL A 298 18.86 -27.00 15.62
C VAL A 298 20.14 -27.77 15.26
N LEU A 299 21.05 -27.16 14.53
CA LEU A 299 22.37 -27.72 14.22
C LEU A 299 23.21 -27.94 15.49
N TYR A 300 23.24 -26.99 16.41
CA TYR A 300 23.92 -27.15 17.70
C TYR A 300 23.34 -28.29 18.53
N PHE A 301 22.02 -28.44 18.56
CA PHE A 301 21.36 -29.53 19.27
C PHE A 301 21.71 -30.89 18.67
N ILE A 302 21.67 -31.02 17.34
CA ILE A 302 22.12 -32.22 16.62
C ILE A 302 23.58 -32.53 16.97
N ALA A 303 24.46 -31.53 16.96
CA ALA A 303 25.87 -31.70 17.33
C ALA A 303 26.04 -32.16 18.78
N CYS A 304 25.27 -31.63 19.73
CA CYS A 304 25.29 -32.05 21.13
C CYS A 304 24.84 -33.51 21.30
N VAL A 305 23.76 -33.92 20.62
CA VAL A 305 23.26 -35.29 20.67
C VAL A 305 24.27 -36.26 20.06
N LEU A 306 24.84 -35.92 18.90
CA LEU A 306 25.91 -36.69 18.26
C LEU A 306 27.15 -36.81 19.17
N HIS A 307 27.55 -35.71 19.82
CA HIS A 307 28.68 -35.70 20.74
C HIS A 307 28.42 -36.56 21.98
N ASP A 308 27.22 -36.50 22.57
CA ASP A 308 26.87 -37.35 23.72
C ASP A 308 26.83 -38.83 23.33
N ALA A 309 26.26 -39.16 22.16
CA ALA A 309 26.26 -40.51 21.62
C ALA A 309 27.68 -41.03 21.39
N ALA A 310 28.56 -40.23 20.78
CA ALA A 310 29.96 -40.58 20.58
C ALA A 310 30.68 -40.86 21.91
N ARG A 311 30.48 -40.01 22.93
CA ARG A 311 31.08 -40.21 24.25
C ARG A 311 30.56 -41.46 24.97
N ARG A 312 29.29 -41.82 24.80
CA ARG A 312 28.73 -43.07 25.35
C ARG A 312 29.41 -44.28 24.75
N VAL A 313 29.52 -44.32 23.42
CA VAL A 313 30.21 -45.40 22.71
C VAL A 313 31.64 -45.53 23.20
N THR A 314 32.40 -44.43 23.28
CA THR A 314 33.78 -44.44 23.79
C THR A 314 33.90 -44.96 25.22
N ARG A 315 32.98 -44.60 26.11
CA ARG A 315 32.95 -45.12 27.50
C ARG A 315 32.65 -46.62 27.53
N GLU A 316 31.75 -47.10 26.70
CA GLU A 316 31.43 -48.53 26.60
C GLU A 316 32.60 -49.33 26.03
N THR A 317 33.33 -48.81 25.03
CA THR A 317 34.56 -49.47 24.54
C THR A 317 35.64 -49.52 25.61
N LEU A 318 35.90 -48.40 26.30
CA LEU A 318 36.87 -48.35 27.40
C LEU A 318 36.48 -49.25 28.58
N ALA A 319 35.18 -49.37 28.89
CA ALA A 319 34.69 -50.25 29.95
C ALA A 319 34.80 -51.75 29.57
N LYS A 320 34.70 -52.08 28.28
CA LYS A 320 34.86 -53.44 27.77
C LYS A 320 36.32 -53.88 27.70
N ASP A 321 37.23 -52.94 27.47
CA ASP A 321 38.67 -53.19 27.42
C ASP A 321 39.36 -53.12 28.80
N MET A 322 38.62 -52.74 29.86
CA MET A 322 39.11 -52.86 31.23
C MET A 322 38.96 -54.30 31.76
N PRO A 323 40.04 -54.96 32.22
CA PRO A 323 39.95 -56.29 32.81
C PRO A 323 39.13 -56.25 34.11
N SER A 324 38.24 -57.23 34.28
CA SER A 324 37.43 -57.43 35.49
C SER A 324 38.32 -57.49 36.74
N PRO A 325 37.98 -56.84 37.88
CA PRO A 325 38.78 -56.84 39.09
C PRO A 325 38.64 -58.15 39.89
N SER A 326 38.68 -59.29 39.20
CA SER A 326 38.46 -60.61 39.79
C SER A 326 39.33 -61.67 39.11
N GLN A 327 40.62 -61.41 38.96
CA GLN A 327 41.65 -62.44 38.89
C GLN A 327 42.94 -61.91 39.54
N THR A 328 42.92 -61.75 40.86
CA THR A 328 44.14 -61.96 41.65
C THR A 328 44.45 -63.44 41.59
N THR A 329 45.15 -63.87 40.54
CA THR A 329 45.89 -65.13 40.58
C THR A 329 46.95 -64.99 41.65
N ASP A 330 46.89 -65.87 42.65
CA ASP A 330 47.97 -66.13 43.58
C ASP A 330 49.26 -66.41 42.79
N VAL A 331 50.11 -65.40 42.67
CA VAL A 331 51.47 -65.58 42.21
C VAL A 331 52.28 -65.95 43.45
N GLU A 332 52.66 -67.21 43.50
CA GLU A 332 53.59 -67.79 44.45
C GLU A 332 54.88 -66.94 44.51
N LEU A 333 55.08 -66.27 45.65
CA LEU A 333 56.28 -65.49 45.95
C LEU A 333 57.47 -66.44 46.09
N GLY A 334 58.25 -66.58 45.02
CA GLY A 334 59.60 -67.15 45.07
C GLY A 334 60.53 -66.34 45.99
N PRO A 335 61.58 -66.96 46.54
CA PRO A 335 62.32 -66.43 47.68
C PRO A 335 63.07 -65.13 47.35
N HIS A 336 62.80 -64.10 48.15
CA HIS A 336 63.49 -62.82 48.15
C HIS A 336 65.00 -62.99 48.46
N PRO A 337 65.90 -62.42 47.64
CA PRO A 337 67.22 -62.02 48.09
C PRO A 337 67.18 -60.62 48.73
N HIS A 338 67.99 -60.48 49.76
CA HIS A 338 68.06 -59.43 50.75
C HIS A 338 68.22 -57.99 50.22
N ALA A 339 67.67 -57.08 51.02
CA ALA A 339 67.83 -55.64 50.93
C ALA A 339 69.28 -55.17 51.12
N THR A 340 69.71 -54.23 50.29
CA THR A 340 70.82 -53.33 50.61
C THR A 340 70.33 -51.89 50.50
N ALA A 341 70.27 -51.24 51.65
CA ALA A 341 69.92 -49.85 51.82
C ALA A 341 70.97 -48.93 51.19
N ALA A 342 70.52 -47.94 50.40
CA ALA A 342 71.30 -46.74 50.12
C ALA A 342 70.41 -45.52 50.34
N ARG A 343 70.54 -45.01 51.56
CA ARG A 343 69.95 -43.79 52.10
C ARG A 343 70.74 -42.60 51.55
N ALA A 344 70.11 -41.72 50.79
CA ALA A 344 70.65 -40.38 50.53
C ALA A 344 69.53 -39.34 50.69
N ARG A 345 69.44 -38.79 51.91
CA ARG A 345 68.86 -37.47 52.16
C ARG A 345 69.93 -36.44 51.82
N SER A 346 69.63 -35.48 50.97
CA SER A 346 70.22 -34.14 51.08
C SER A 346 69.10 -33.10 51.02
N THR A 347 68.92 -32.46 52.17
CA THR A 347 68.25 -31.19 52.37
C THR A 347 69.20 -30.05 51.99
N SER A 348 68.78 -29.07 51.20
CA SER A 348 69.03 -27.64 51.48
C SER A 348 68.24 -26.74 50.51
N THR A 349 67.28 -25.92 50.96
CA THR A 349 67.42 -24.56 51.55
C THR A 349 67.52 -23.44 50.49
N VAL A 350 66.42 -22.67 50.36
CA VAL A 350 66.34 -21.18 50.31
C VAL A 350 66.93 -20.38 49.13
N ARG A 351 66.05 -19.63 48.43
CA ARG A 351 66.06 -18.16 48.13
C ARG A 351 65.03 -17.91 47.00
N ARG A 352 63.94 -17.14 47.12
CA ARG A 352 63.75 -15.70 47.40
C ARG A 352 64.49 -14.74 46.45
N ASN A 353 63.68 -13.99 45.69
CA ASN A 353 63.84 -12.63 45.14
C ASN A 353 64.07 -12.42 43.61
N GLY A 354 63.31 -11.42 43.12
CA GLY A 354 63.40 -10.70 41.85
C GLY A 354 62.05 -10.75 41.13
N ARG A 355 61.12 -9.77 41.13
CA ARG A 355 61.17 -8.29 41.14
C ARG A 355 62.16 -7.69 40.15
N VAL A 356 61.63 -7.23 39.00
CA VAL A 356 62.02 -6.09 38.14
C VAL A 356 60.85 -6.00 37.11
N ASP A 357 59.92 -5.05 37.28
CA ASP A 357 59.81 -3.76 36.55
C ASP A 357 59.12 -3.96 35.19
N ALA A 358 57.92 -3.40 34.96
CA ALA A 358 57.64 -1.99 34.72
C ALA A 358 58.41 -1.46 33.50
N ASP A 359 57.74 -1.45 32.36
CA ASP A 359 57.78 -0.39 31.34
C ASP A 359 56.47 -0.58 30.53
N GLU A 360 55.49 0.34 30.48
CA GLU A 360 55.55 1.66 29.83
C GLU A 360 56.21 1.52 28.45
N THR A 361 55.64 1.87 27.31
CA THR A 361 54.64 2.84 26.83
C THR A 361 54.38 2.36 25.38
N GLN A 362 53.27 2.64 24.69
CA GLN A 362 52.78 3.94 24.26
C GLN A 362 51.47 3.72 23.49
#